data_AF-A0A1X7SYA7-F1
#
_entry.id   AF-A0A1X7SYA7-F1
#
_cell.length_a   1.000
_cell.length_b   1.000
_cell.length_c   1.000
_cell.angle_alpha   90.00
_cell.angle_beta   90.00
_cell.angle_gamma   90.00
#
_symmetry.space_group_name_H-M   'P 1'
#
loop_
_entity.id
_entity.type
_entity.pdbx_description
1 polymer ?
#
loop_
_entity_poly.entity_id
_entity_poly.type
_entity_poly.pdbx_seq_one_letter_code
_entity_poly.pdbx_strand_id
1 'polypeptide(L)' 'MQKQTGSKDCGVFAIGVLTALLNGVNPSELTFNTQEMRDHLLSCFTEKSLTHFPAR' A
#
# COMPACT_ATOMS: atom_id res chain seq x y z
N MET A 1 3.67 -12.59 -3.90
CA MET A 1 4.20 -11.56 -2.99
C MET A 1 5.27 -10.72 -3.68
N GLN A 2 4.95 -9.46 -3.98
CA GLN A 2 5.91 -8.50 -4.51
C GLN A 2 6.88 -8.11 -3.39
N LYS A 3 8.19 -8.31 -3.59
CA LYS A 3 9.21 -7.73 -2.70
C LYS A 3 9.40 -6.27 -3.09
N GLN A 4 9.50 -5.38 -2.10
CA GLN A 4 9.89 -3.99 -2.33
C GLN A 4 11.17 -3.95 -3.18
N THR A 5 11.24 -3.04 -4.14
CA THR A 5 12.45 -2.82 -4.94
C THR A 5 13.10 -1.52 -4.46
N GLY A 6 14.12 -1.63 -3.60
CA GLY A 6 14.80 -0.47 -2.98
C GLY A 6 14.62 -0.38 -1.47
N SER A 7 15.34 0.55 -0.82
CA SER A 7 15.38 0.68 0.65
C SER A 7 14.47 1.77 1.23
N LYS A 8 13.85 2.61 0.39
CA LYS A 8 13.13 3.82 0.84
C LYS A 8 11.62 3.63 1.00
N ASP A 9 11.04 2.60 0.43
CA ASP A 9 9.58 2.43 0.31
C ASP A 9 9.02 1.32 1.21
N CYS A 10 9.83 0.73 2.10
CA CYS A 10 9.43 -0.36 2.98
C CYS A 10 8.22 -0.02 3.87
N GLY A 11 8.18 1.18 4.42
CA GLY A 11 7.10 1.61 5.31
C GLY A 11 5.76 1.72 4.60
N VAL A 12 5.74 2.35 3.43
CA VAL A 12 4.54 2.48 2.58
C VAL A 12 4.05 1.12 2.12
N PHE A 13 4.97 0.22 1.76
CA PHE A 13 4.64 -1.15 1.40
C PHE A 13 3.99 -1.92 2.55
N ALA A 14 4.53 -1.79 3.78
CA ALA A 14 3.98 -2.43 4.96
C ALA A 14 2.54 -1.96 5.24
N ILE A 15 2.26 -0.67 5.06
CA ILE A 15 0.91 -0.11 5.25
C ILE A 15 -0.05 -0.62 4.16
N GLY A 16 0.37 -0.67 2.90
CA GLY A 16 -0.45 -1.22 1.81
C GLY A 16 -0.79 -2.70 2.02
N VAL A 17 0.21 -3.50 2.42
CA VAL A 17 0.00 -4.92 2.75
C VAL A 17 -0.93 -5.09 3.94
N LEU A 18 -0.75 -4.32 5.02
CA LEU A 18 -1.64 -4.36 6.18
C LEU A 18 -3.08 -4.01 5.79
N THR A 19 -3.26 -2.99 4.95
CA THR A 19 -4.58 -2.57 4.49
C THR A 19 -5.25 -3.65 3.64
N ALA A 20 -4.51 -4.32 2.76
CA ALA A 20 -5.02 -5.45 1.99
C ALA A 20 -5.50 -6.60 2.89
N LEU A 21 -4.68 -6.97 3.89
CA LEU A 21 -5.02 -8.02 4.85
C LEU A 21 -6.27 -7.68 5.68
N LEU A 22 -6.40 -6.43 6.14
CA LEU A 22 -7.56 -5.97 6.92
C LEU A 22 -8.87 -6.03 6.12
N ASN A 23 -8.79 -5.93 4.79
CA ASN A 23 -9.94 -6.04 3.90
C ASN A 23 -10.14 -7.46 3.33
N GLY A 24 -9.37 -8.45 3.79
CA GLY A 24 -9.48 -9.84 3.33
C GLY A 24 -8.92 -10.10 1.93
N VAL A 25 -8.12 -9.19 1.38
CA VAL A 25 -7.46 -9.34 0.08
C VAL A 25 -6.09 -9.95 0.27
N ASN A 26 -5.74 -10.94 -0.56
CA ASN A 26 -4.42 -11.56 -0.52
C ASN A 26 -3.36 -10.61 -1.11
N PRO A 27 -2.40 -10.11 -0.32
CA PRO A 27 -1.36 -9.20 -0.80
C PRO A 27 -0.40 -9.86 -1.79
N SER A 28 -0.45 -11.19 -1.96
CA SER A 28 0.32 -11.88 -3.00
C SER A 28 -0.25 -11.72 -4.40
N GLU A 29 -1.53 -11.38 -4.51
CA GLU A 29 -2.23 -11.12 -5.79
C GLU A 29 -2.20 -9.64 -6.19
N LEU A 30 -1.71 -8.76 -5.30
CA LEU A 30 -1.62 -7.33 -5.52
C LEU A 30 -0.23 -6.94 -6.01
N THR A 31 -0.17 -6.19 -7.11
CA THR A 31 1.04 -5.50 -7.55
C THR A 31 0.89 -4.02 -7.20
N PHE A 32 1.50 -3.62 -6.08
CA PHE A 32 1.40 -2.24 -5.61
C PHE A 32 2.17 -1.29 -6.53
N ASN A 33 1.55 -0.15 -6.86
CA ASN A 33 2.23 0.90 -7.61
C ASN A 33 2.95 1.86 -6.66
N THR A 34 4.22 1.57 -6.36
CA THR A 34 5.02 2.25 -5.33
C THR A 34 5.05 3.77 -5.46
N GLN A 35 4.97 4.31 -6.69
CA GLN A 35 4.92 5.75 -6.93
C GLN A 35 3.62 6.39 -6.44
N GLU A 36 2.48 5.75 -6.70
CA GLU A 36 1.16 6.25 -6.33
C GLU A 36 0.81 5.95 -4.86
N MET A 37 1.45 4.95 -4.25
CA MET A 37 1.20 4.62 -2.85
C MET A 37 1.57 5.76 -1.89
N ARG A 38 2.63 6.53 -2.16
CA ARG A 38 3.03 7.65 -1.30
C ARG A 38 1.99 8.77 -1.32
N ASP A 39 1.55 9.17 -2.50
CA ASP A 39 0.48 10.17 -2.66
C ASP A 39 -0.82 9.68 -2.02
N HIS A 40 -1.20 8.42 -2.24
CA HIS A 40 -2.39 7.85 -1.62
C HIS A 40 -2.31 7.81 -0.09
N LEU A 41 -1.14 7.47 0.48
CA LEU A 41 -0.93 7.52 1.93
C LEU A 41 -1.13 8.94 2.48
N LEU A 42 -0.66 9.95 1.75
CA LEU A 42 -0.79 11.35 2.12
C LEU A 42 -2.25 11.81 2.09
N SER A 43 -3.02 11.38 1.09
CA SER A 43 -4.48 11.57 1.04
C SER A 43 -5.16 10.86 2.20
N CYS A 44 -4.83 9.60 2.49
CA CYS A 44 -5.39 8.85 3.61
C CYS A 44 -5.18 9.56 4.96
N PHE A 45 -3.99 10.13 5.19
CA PHE A 45 -3.72 10.90 6.40
C PHE A 45 -4.48 12.22 6.46
N THR A 46 -4.65 12.88 5.31
CA THR A 46 -5.43 14.11 5.20
C THR A 46 -6.91 13.86 5.49
N GLU A 47 -7.46 12.76 4.95
CA GLU A 47 -8.85 12.35 5.10
C GLU A 47 -9.12 11.57 6.39
N LYS A 48 -8.06 11.22 7.15
CA LYS A 48 -8.10 10.38 8.36
C LYS A 48 -8.78 9.02 8.13
N SER A 49 -8.68 8.50 6.91
CA SER A 49 -9.30 7.25 6.47
C SER A 49 -8.29 6.44 5.69
N LEU A 50 -8.00 5.22 6.14
CA LEU A 50 -7.07 4.30 5.48
C LEU A 50 -7.83 3.41 4.51
N THR A 51 -7.83 3.79 3.24
CA THR A 51 -8.49 3.05 2.15
C THR A 51 -7.51 2.15 1.42
N HIS A 52 -8.06 1.24 0.59
CA HIS A 52 -7.23 0.37 -0.25
C HIS A 52 -6.24 1.15 -1.10
N PHE A 53 -4.98 0.76 -0.99
CA PHE A 53 -3.91 1.34 -1.77
C PHE A 53 -4.03 0.94 -3.24
N PRO A 54 -3.65 1.84 -4.17
CA PRO A 54 -3.65 1.55 -5.60
C PRO A 54 -2.70 0.37 -5.90
N ALA A 55 -3.29 -0.71 -6.39
CA ALA A 55 -2.61 -1.92 -6.78
C ALA A 55 -3.26 -2.47 -8.07
N ARG A 56 -2.43 -3.07 -8.92
CA ARG A 56 -2.85 -3.72 -10.17
C ARG A 56 -2.85 -5.23 -10.04
#